data_AF-A0A091C0L9-F1
#
_entry.id   AF-A0A091C0L9-F1
#
_cell.length_a   1.000
_cell.length_b   1.000
_cell.length_c   1.000
_cell.angle_alpha   90.00
_cell.angle_beta   90.00
_cell.angle_gamma   90.00
#
_symmetry.space_group_name_H-M   'P 1'
#
loop_
_entity.id
_entity.type
_entity.pdbx_description
1 polymer ?
#
loop_
_entity_poly.entity_id
_entity_poly.type
_entity_poly.pdbx_seq_one_letter_code
_entity_poly.pdbx_strand_id
1 'polypeptide(L)'
;MMQKIQRFGGAMIVPVLLLAFNGIVLALSTVFQNPDIVGSIATEGTFWSNIWGVIEEGGWTVFNNMELLFVIGLPISLAKKASGRAVMESFVIYMTWNTFMNAILQTWNFGVDLSDPEAIGIKSIGGVTTLDTSIIGAILIAGVAIYLHNRFYDTTLPEWLGVFSGSSFVVILGFVAALPLAFLAAWVWPPIQDGITQLQGFMASSGTIGVGIYVFLERILIPTGLHHFIYQPFDLGPAVVQGEP
;
A
#
# COMPACT_ATOMS: atom_id res chain seq x y z
N MET A 1 4.75 -9.18 25.76
CA MET A 1 5.08 -8.34 24.59
C MET A 1 5.43 -9.19 23.37
N MET A 2 6.31 -10.19 23.51
CA MET A 2 6.69 -11.13 22.44
C MET A 2 5.51 -11.79 21.69
N GLN A 3 4.51 -12.31 22.39
CA GLN A 3 3.31 -12.90 21.76
C GLN A 3 2.51 -11.90 20.91
N LYS A 4 2.45 -10.61 21.29
CA LYS A 4 1.78 -9.58 20.50
C LYS A 4 2.55 -9.27 19.22
N ILE A 5 3.88 -9.20 19.32
CA ILE A 5 4.78 -8.98 18.18
C ILE A 5 4.70 -10.18 17.22
N GLN A 6 4.75 -11.42 17.74
CA GLN A 6 4.59 -12.63 16.94
C GLN A 6 3.22 -12.71 16.27
N ARG A 7 2.15 -12.35 16.99
CA ARG A 7 0.79 -12.32 16.41
C ARG A 7 0.66 -11.26 15.33
N PHE A 8 1.26 -10.09 15.51
CA PHE A 8 1.29 -9.04 14.48
C PHE A 8 2.09 -9.49 13.25
N GLY A 9 3.30 -10.02 13.44
CA GLY A 9 4.11 -10.57 12.35
C GLY A 9 3.40 -11.71 11.61
N GLY A 10 2.69 -12.59 12.34
CA GLY A 10 1.87 -13.64 11.74
C GLY A 10 0.69 -13.09 10.93
N ALA A 11 0.08 -11.98 11.35
CA ALA A 11 -1.00 -11.33 10.61
C ALA A 11 -0.51 -10.73 9.28
N MET A 12 0.73 -10.22 9.25
CA MET A 12 1.37 -9.69 8.04
C MET A 12 1.63 -10.77 6.97
N ILE A 13 1.64 -12.05 7.34
CA ILE A 13 1.84 -13.15 6.38
C ILE A 13 0.64 -13.30 5.45
N VAL A 14 -0.59 -13.03 5.91
CA VAL A 14 -1.82 -13.29 5.14
C VAL A 14 -1.81 -12.57 3.78
N PRO A 15 -1.51 -11.26 3.68
CA PRO A 15 -1.36 -10.59 2.38
C PRO A 15 -0.13 -11.07 1.59
N VAL A 16 0.99 -11.31 2.28
CA VAL A 16 2.28 -11.63 1.66
C VAL A 16 2.24 -12.96 0.91
N LEU A 17 1.46 -13.94 1.38
CA LEU A 17 1.30 -15.23 0.71
C LEU A 17 0.77 -15.09 -0.72
N LEU A 18 0.02 -14.02 -1.03
CA LEU A 18 -0.49 -13.77 -2.38
C LEU A 18 0.60 -13.27 -3.34
N LEU A 19 1.67 -12.67 -2.82
CA LEU A 19 2.74 -12.08 -3.64
C LEU A 19 3.58 -13.14 -4.35
N ALA A 20 3.80 -14.31 -3.75
CA ALA A 20 4.71 -15.32 -4.29
C ALA A 20 4.26 -15.86 -5.65
N PHE A 21 2.99 -16.24 -5.79
CA PHE A 21 2.45 -16.71 -7.06
C PHE A 21 2.48 -15.60 -8.13
N ASN A 22 2.04 -14.39 -7.76
CA ASN A 22 2.00 -13.25 -8.67
C ASN A 22 3.41 -12.85 -9.14
N GLY A 23 4.41 -12.89 -8.26
CA GLY A 23 5.81 -12.66 -8.63
C GLY A 23 6.35 -13.71 -9.61
N ILE A 24 5.98 -14.98 -9.45
CA ILE A 24 6.34 -16.03 -10.43
C ILE A 24 5.66 -15.76 -11.78
N VAL A 25 4.38 -15.37 -11.77
CA VAL A 25 3.66 -15.02 -13.01
C VAL A 25 4.35 -13.86 -13.73
N LEU A 26 4.68 -12.78 -13.02
CA LEU A 26 5.41 -11.65 -13.59
C LEU A 26 6.77 -12.08 -14.17
N ALA A 27 7.57 -12.82 -13.41
CA ALA A 27 8.87 -13.30 -13.87
C ALA A 27 8.76 -14.16 -15.14
N LEU A 28 7.77 -15.06 -15.20
CA LEU A 28 7.52 -15.86 -16.39
C LEU A 28 7.04 -14.99 -17.57
N SER A 29 6.13 -14.06 -17.34
CA SER A 29 5.67 -13.12 -18.36
C SER A 29 6.83 -12.31 -18.95
N THR A 30 7.76 -11.82 -18.12
CA THR A 30 8.96 -11.12 -18.60
C THR A 30 9.85 -12.02 -19.45
N VAL A 31 10.08 -13.28 -19.03
CA VAL A 31 10.88 -14.24 -19.81
C VAL A 31 10.21 -14.57 -21.15
N PHE A 32 8.89 -14.77 -21.15
CA PHE A 32 8.16 -15.16 -22.35
C PHE A 32 7.94 -14.01 -23.34
N GLN A 33 8.04 -12.77 -22.89
CA GLN A 33 8.01 -11.57 -23.73
C GLN A 33 9.40 -11.13 -24.20
N ASN A 34 10.47 -11.80 -23.77
CA ASN A 34 11.84 -11.44 -24.17
C ASN A 34 12.20 -12.05 -25.55
N PRO A 35 12.44 -11.24 -26.60
CA PRO A 35 12.79 -11.73 -27.93
C PRO A 35 14.14 -12.47 -27.99
N ASP A 36 15.08 -12.17 -27.10
CA ASP A 36 16.38 -12.85 -27.03
C ASP A 36 16.23 -14.29 -26.52
N ILE A 37 15.17 -14.59 -25.75
CA ILE A 37 14.91 -15.91 -25.18
C ILE A 37 13.96 -16.73 -26.07
N VAL A 38 12.85 -16.13 -26.49
CA VAL A 38 11.75 -16.83 -27.19
C VAL A 38 11.80 -16.63 -28.71
N GLY A 39 12.63 -15.70 -29.19
CA GLY A 39 12.76 -15.37 -30.60
C GLY A 39 11.70 -14.37 -31.08
N SER A 40 11.56 -14.24 -32.40
CA SER A 40 10.75 -13.20 -33.05
C SER A 40 9.25 -13.25 -32.76
N ILE A 41 8.76 -14.36 -32.19
CA ILE A 41 7.35 -14.44 -31.77
C ILE A 41 7.10 -13.63 -30.49
N ALA A 42 8.13 -13.27 -29.73
CA ALA A 42 8.02 -12.45 -28.53
C ALA A 42 8.25 -10.95 -28.80
N THR A 43 8.47 -10.56 -30.06
CA THR A 43 8.54 -9.15 -30.42
C THR A 43 7.25 -8.42 -30.03
N GLU A 44 7.40 -7.18 -29.59
CA GLU A 44 6.28 -6.31 -29.23
C GLU A 44 5.22 -6.24 -30.33
N GLY A 45 3.93 -6.26 -29.93
CA GLY A 45 2.79 -6.20 -30.84
C GLY A 45 2.41 -7.51 -31.53
N THR A 46 3.16 -8.59 -31.33
CA THR A 46 2.77 -9.93 -31.80
C THR A 46 1.61 -10.49 -30.96
N PHE A 47 0.89 -11.47 -31.51
CA PHE A 47 -0.19 -12.15 -30.76
C PHE A 47 0.32 -12.82 -29.47
N TRP A 48 1.54 -13.36 -29.50
CA TRP A 48 2.15 -14.02 -28.34
C TRP A 48 2.54 -13.01 -27.26
N SER A 49 3.24 -11.91 -27.60
CA SER A 49 3.58 -10.88 -26.61
C SER A 49 2.32 -10.26 -26.01
N ASN A 50 1.28 -9.99 -26.81
CA ASN A 50 0.00 -9.49 -26.30
C ASN A 50 -0.69 -10.44 -25.32
N ILE A 51 -0.65 -11.76 -25.55
CA ILE A 51 -1.20 -12.74 -24.58
C ILE A 51 -0.45 -12.65 -23.25
N TRP A 52 0.87 -12.64 -23.30
CA TRP A 52 1.69 -12.58 -22.08
C TRP A 52 1.58 -11.24 -21.38
N GLY A 53 1.41 -10.13 -22.10
CA GLY A 53 1.08 -8.82 -21.53
C GLY A 53 -0.24 -8.85 -20.74
N VAL A 54 -1.30 -9.49 -21.27
CA VAL A 54 -2.55 -9.67 -20.50
C VAL A 54 -2.34 -10.51 -19.23
N ILE A 55 -1.49 -11.53 -19.29
CA ILE A 55 -1.15 -12.34 -18.11
C ILE A 55 -0.33 -11.53 -17.10
N GLU A 56 0.61 -10.70 -17.59
CA GLU A 56 1.43 -9.81 -16.78
C GLU A 56 0.58 -8.80 -16.01
N GLU A 57 -0.38 -8.14 -16.68
CA GLU A 57 -1.35 -7.25 -16.03
C GLU A 57 -2.11 -7.96 -14.91
N GLY A 58 -2.50 -9.22 -15.14
CA GLY A 58 -3.07 -10.09 -14.11
C GLY A 58 -2.14 -10.27 -12.91
N GLY A 59 -0.85 -10.52 -13.15
CA GLY A 59 0.18 -10.67 -12.12
C GLY A 59 0.42 -9.39 -11.30
N TRP A 60 0.30 -8.22 -11.90
CA TRP A 60 0.46 -6.93 -11.20
C TRP A 60 -0.67 -6.63 -10.21
N THR A 61 -1.82 -7.29 -10.32
CA THR A 61 -3.02 -7.03 -9.49
C THR A 61 -2.72 -6.94 -7.99
N VAL A 62 -1.97 -7.90 -7.45
CA VAL A 62 -1.68 -7.96 -6.00
C VAL A 62 -0.72 -6.86 -5.56
N PHE A 63 0.26 -6.53 -6.40
CA PHE A 63 1.22 -5.46 -6.12
C PHE A 63 0.58 -4.07 -6.21
N ASN A 64 -0.31 -3.86 -7.19
CA ASN A 64 -1.04 -2.61 -7.39
C ASN A 64 -2.05 -2.32 -6.27
N ASN A 65 -2.50 -3.35 -5.54
CA ASN A 65 -3.51 -3.24 -4.49
C ASN A 65 -2.99 -3.65 -3.10
N MET A 66 -1.68 -3.63 -2.91
CA MET A 66 -1.03 -4.17 -1.71
C MET A 66 -1.54 -3.52 -0.42
N GLU A 67 -1.72 -2.19 -0.41
CA GLU A 67 -2.25 -1.45 0.74
C GLU A 67 -3.62 -1.97 1.16
N LEU A 68 -4.53 -2.17 0.20
CA LEU A 68 -5.87 -2.70 0.45
C LEU A 68 -5.80 -4.14 0.96
N LEU A 69 -4.91 -4.96 0.42
CA LEU A 69 -4.70 -6.33 0.90
C LEU A 69 -4.21 -6.37 2.35
N PHE A 70 -3.33 -5.44 2.77
CA PHE A 70 -2.93 -5.32 4.17
C PHE A 70 -4.07 -4.84 5.07
N VAL A 71 -4.83 -3.84 4.62
CA VAL A 71 -6.00 -3.31 5.35
C VAL A 71 -7.07 -4.38 5.58
N ILE A 72 -7.27 -5.27 4.60
CA ILE A 72 -8.20 -6.39 4.66
C ILE A 72 -7.60 -7.56 5.45
N GLY A 73 -6.33 -7.89 5.23
CA GLY A 73 -5.68 -9.08 5.79
C GLY A 73 -5.41 -8.99 7.30
N LEU A 74 -5.00 -7.82 7.79
CA LEU A 74 -4.68 -7.64 9.21
C LEU A 74 -5.85 -7.94 10.16
N PRO A 75 -7.07 -7.40 9.97
CA PRO A 75 -8.19 -7.69 10.85
C PRO A 75 -8.63 -9.16 10.85
N ILE A 76 -8.36 -9.94 9.78
CA ILE A 76 -8.65 -11.39 9.75
C ILE A 76 -7.96 -12.09 10.93
N SER A 77 -6.71 -11.71 11.21
CA SER A 77 -5.86 -12.36 12.22
C SER A 77 -5.84 -11.66 13.58
N LEU A 78 -6.12 -10.35 13.59
CA LEU A 78 -5.97 -9.51 14.77
C LEU A 78 -7.29 -9.14 15.47
N ALA A 79 -8.44 -9.26 14.78
CA ALA A 79 -9.73 -9.13 15.44
C ALA A 79 -9.94 -10.27 16.45
N LYS A 80 -10.54 -9.95 17.61
CA LYS A 80 -10.81 -10.93 18.68
C LYS A 80 -12.14 -11.66 18.50
N LYS A 81 -13.04 -11.10 17.67
CA LYS A 81 -14.38 -11.59 17.38
C LYS A 81 -14.82 -11.02 16.04
N ALA A 82 -15.86 -11.62 15.45
CA ALA A 82 -16.52 -11.12 14.24
C ALA A 82 -15.54 -10.59 13.17
N SER A 83 -14.48 -11.34 12.85
CA SER A 83 -13.38 -10.86 12.01
C SER A 83 -13.85 -10.38 10.63
N GLY A 84 -14.87 -11.02 10.03
CA GLY A 84 -15.46 -10.54 8.78
C GLY A 84 -16.05 -9.12 8.86
N ARG A 85 -16.59 -8.73 10.02
CA ARG A 85 -17.06 -7.36 10.26
C ARG A 85 -15.88 -6.40 10.46
N ALA A 86 -14.87 -6.80 11.22
CA ALA A 86 -13.64 -6.01 11.40
C ALA A 86 -12.92 -5.73 10.07
N VAL A 87 -12.93 -6.70 9.14
CA VAL A 87 -12.40 -6.53 7.78
C VAL A 87 -13.13 -5.43 7.02
N MET A 88 -14.47 -5.50 6.99
CA MET A 88 -15.30 -4.49 6.33
C MET A 88 -15.12 -3.10 6.95
N GLU A 89 -15.08 -3.02 8.28
CA GLU A 89 -14.83 -1.77 9.01
C GLU A 89 -13.46 -1.18 8.66
N SER A 90 -12.40 -2.00 8.66
CA SER A 90 -11.03 -1.58 8.33
C SER A 90 -10.93 -1.02 6.91
N PHE A 91 -11.54 -1.70 5.93
CA PHE A 91 -11.63 -1.21 4.55
C PHE A 91 -12.32 0.15 4.47
N VAL A 92 -13.51 0.29 5.08
CA VAL A 92 -14.27 1.55 5.05
C VAL A 92 -13.51 2.69 5.71
N ILE A 93 -12.87 2.46 6.85
CA ILE A 93 -12.10 3.47 7.58
C ILE A 93 -10.87 3.91 6.78
N TYR A 94 -10.18 2.99 6.11
CA TYR A 94 -9.04 3.31 5.26
C TYR A 94 -9.44 4.08 4.00
N MET A 95 -10.52 3.69 3.32
CA MET A 95 -11.03 4.45 2.18
C MET A 95 -11.48 5.85 2.60
N THR A 96 -12.14 5.97 3.76
CA THR A 96 -12.51 7.28 4.35
C THR A 96 -11.27 8.14 4.60
N TRP A 97 -10.21 7.56 5.16
CA TRP A 97 -8.94 8.26 5.40
C TRP A 97 -8.31 8.77 4.09
N ASN A 98 -8.31 7.97 3.02
CA ASN A 98 -7.82 8.40 1.71
C ASN A 98 -8.70 9.50 1.07
N THR A 99 -10.02 9.40 1.20
CA THR A 99 -10.93 10.48 0.75
C THR A 99 -10.68 11.78 1.51
N PHE A 100 -10.46 11.71 2.83
CA PHE A 100 -10.07 12.89 3.61
C PHE A 100 -8.72 13.43 3.19
N MET A 101 -7.72 12.57 2.99
CA MET A 101 -6.40 12.99 2.51
C MET A 101 -6.51 13.76 1.19
N ASN A 102 -7.22 13.19 0.21
CA ASN A 102 -7.48 13.84 -1.07
C ASN A 102 -8.15 15.21 -0.90
N ALA A 103 -9.22 15.29 -0.11
CA ALA A 103 -9.94 16.55 0.14
C ALA A 103 -9.06 17.59 0.86
N ILE A 104 -8.26 17.16 1.84
CA ILE A 104 -7.34 18.01 2.61
C ILE A 104 -6.28 18.61 1.68
N LEU A 105 -5.64 17.79 0.84
CA LEU A 105 -4.59 18.24 -0.09
C LEU A 105 -5.14 19.15 -1.19
N GLN A 106 -6.41 18.99 -1.60
CA GLN A 106 -7.06 19.93 -2.51
C GLN A 106 -7.47 21.24 -1.85
N THR A 107 -7.76 21.22 -0.54
CA THR A 107 -8.25 22.41 0.19
C THR A 107 -7.10 23.27 0.69
N TRP A 108 -5.99 22.65 1.12
CA TRP A 108 -4.84 23.33 1.70
C TRP A 108 -3.55 22.87 1.03
N ASN A 109 -2.64 23.81 0.83
CA ASN A 109 -1.35 23.52 0.22
C ASN A 109 -0.37 22.94 1.24
N PHE A 110 -0.05 21.66 1.07
CA PHE A 110 1.00 20.95 1.83
C PHE A 110 2.25 20.65 0.99
N GLY A 111 2.39 21.27 -0.19
CA GLY A 111 3.52 21.02 -1.11
C GLY A 111 3.35 19.76 -1.95
N VAL A 112 2.13 19.23 -2.06
CA VAL A 112 1.80 18.05 -2.87
C VAL A 112 0.74 18.45 -3.89
N ASP A 113 1.00 18.19 -5.17
CA ASP A 113 0.10 18.51 -6.28
C ASP A 113 -0.58 17.23 -6.80
N LEU A 114 -1.88 17.08 -6.51
CA LEU A 114 -2.65 15.91 -6.94
C LEU A 114 -3.09 15.94 -8.41
N SER A 115 -2.74 16.98 -9.18
CA SER A 115 -3.12 17.09 -10.59
C SER A 115 -2.31 16.19 -11.52
N ASP A 116 -1.15 15.73 -11.06
CA ASP A 116 -0.29 14.76 -11.76
C ASP A 116 -0.36 13.40 -11.04
N PRO A 117 -1.13 12.43 -11.56
CA PRO A 117 -1.24 11.10 -10.96
C PRO A 117 0.06 10.29 -10.99
N GLU A 118 1.03 10.70 -11.82
CA GLU A 118 2.33 10.03 -11.98
C GLU A 118 3.42 10.68 -11.11
N ALA A 119 3.11 11.79 -10.45
CA ALA A 119 4.06 12.45 -9.58
C ALA A 119 4.45 11.57 -8.37
N ILE A 120 5.72 11.67 -8.00
CA ILE A 120 6.31 10.90 -6.91
C ILE A 120 5.57 11.19 -5.60
N GLY A 121 5.20 10.12 -4.88
CA GLY A 121 4.50 10.25 -3.61
C GLY A 121 2.98 10.40 -3.76
N ILE A 122 2.43 10.18 -4.96
CA ILE A 122 0.99 10.13 -5.22
C ILE A 122 0.63 8.76 -5.75
N LYS A 123 -0.54 8.25 -5.34
CA LYS A 123 -1.05 6.95 -5.79
C LYS A 123 -2.57 6.98 -5.88
N SER A 124 -3.13 6.21 -6.82
CA SER A 124 -4.56 5.91 -6.83
C SER A 124 -4.84 4.67 -6.01
N ILE A 125 -5.59 4.81 -4.91
CA ILE A 125 -5.98 3.71 -4.03
C ILE A 125 -7.49 3.56 -4.06
N GLY A 126 -7.99 2.45 -4.59
CA GLY A 126 -9.42 2.18 -4.69
C GLY A 126 -10.21 3.26 -5.44
N GLY A 127 -9.59 3.90 -6.44
CA GLY A 127 -10.18 4.98 -7.23
C GLY A 127 -10.04 6.39 -6.61
N VAL A 128 -9.31 6.54 -5.50
CA VAL A 128 -9.02 7.83 -4.87
C VAL A 128 -7.56 8.20 -5.07
N THR A 129 -7.28 9.28 -5.79
CA THR A 129 -5.94 9.87 -5.88
C THR A 129 -5.56 10.46 -4.53
N THR A 130 -4.52 9.94 -3.90
CA THR A 130 -4.16 10.24 -2.52
C THR A 130 -2.65 10.27 -2.37
N LEU A 131 -2.19 10.68 -1.18
CA LEU A 131 -0.79 10.63 -0.82
C LEU A 131 -0.32 9.19 -0.69
N ASP A 132 0.76 8.83 -1.38
CA ASP A 132 1.37 7.51 -1.29
C ASP A 132 2.16 7.37 0.02
N THR A 133 1.46 6.84 1.02
CA THR A 133 2.06 6.46 2.32
C THR A 133 2.53 5.00 2.36
N SER A 134 2.47 4.31 1.21
CA SER A 134 2.72 2.89 1.04
C SER A 134 1.95 2.04 2.08
N ILE A 135 2.47 0.86 2.37
CA ILE A 135 1.89 -0.10 3.32
C ILE A 135 1.87 0.47 4.75
N ILE A 136 2.70 1.48 5.09
CA ILE A 136 2.70 2.06 6.44
C ILE A 136 1.34 2.67 6.77
N GLY A 137 0.77 3.49 5.87
CA GLY A 137 -0.53 4.11 6.08
C GLY A 137 -1.63 3.05 6.22
N ALA A 138 -1.58 2.02 5.38
CA ALA A 138 -2.46 0.85 5.46
C ALA A 138 -2.40 0.14 6.83
N ILE A 139 -1.21 -0.19 7.31
CA ILE A 139 -1.00 -0.85 8.62
C ILE A 139 -1.50 0.04 9.76
N LEU A 140 -1.19 1.34 9.71
CA LEU A 140 -1.57 2.29 10.75
C LEU A 140 -3.10 2.38 10.88
N ILE A 141 -3.79 2.58 9.76
CA ILE A 141 -5.25 2.74 9.77
C ILE A 141 -5.95 1.42 10.07
N ALA A 142 -5.45 0.29 9.54
CA ALA A 142 -5.95 -1.03 9.91
C ALA A 142 -5.77 -1.30 11.40
N GLY A 143 -4.64 -0.91 11.99
CA GLY A 143 -4.39 -1.01 13.43
C GLY A 143 -5.38 -0.20 14.26
N VAL A 144 -5.71 1.03 13.83
CA VAL A 144 -6.76 1.86 14.44
C VAL A 144 -8.12 1.17 14.33
N ALA A 145 -8.51 0.70 13.15
CA ALA A 145 -9.78 0.00 12.95
C ALA A 145 -9.89 -1.27 13.81
N ILE A 146 -8.84 -2.09 13.85
CA ILE A 146 -8.76 -3.30 14.68
C ILE A 146 -8.88 -2.95 16.17
N TYR A 147 -8.23 -1.88 16.61
CA TYR A 147 -8.32 -1.41 17.99
C TYR A 147 -9.76 -0.99 18.32
N LEU A 148 -10.37 -0.17 17.47
CA LEU A 148 -11.76 0.30 17.65
C LEU A 148 -12.74 -0.88 17.65
N HIS A 149 -12.61 -1.81 16.71
CA HIS A 149 -13.42 -3.03 16.65
C HIS A 149 -13.31 -3.84 17.94
N ASN A 150 -12.08 -4.17 18.34
CA ASN A 150 -11.82 -4.97 19.52
C ASN A 150 -12.33 -4.33 20.82
N ARG A 151 -12.41 -2.99 20.86
CA ARG A 151 -12.82 -2.23 22.04
C ARG A 151 -14.32 -1.92 22.09
N PHE A 152 -14.92 -1.53 20.96
CA PHE A 152 -16.23 -0.88 20.91
C PHE A 152 -17.32 -1.66 20.17
N TYR A 153 -16.98 -2.78 19.53
CA TYR A 153 -17.96 -3.54 18.74
C TYR A 153 -19.15 -4.06 19.55
N ASP A 154 -19.00 -4.42 20.84
CA ASP A 154 -20.13 -4.83 21.70
C ASP A 154 -20.68 -3.68 22.55
N THR A 155 -20.30 -2.43 22.26
CA THR A 155 -20.81 -1.30 23.02
C THR A 155 -22.30 -1.13 22.73
N THR A 156 -23.11 -1.26 23.78
CA THR A 156 -24.55 -1.02 23.73
C THR A 156 -24.81 0.48 23.78
N LEU A 157 -25.43 1.01 22.73
CA LEU A 157 -25.88 2.41 22.69
C LEU A 157 -27.28 2.55 23.33
N PRO A 158 -27.67 3.76 23.76
CA PRO A 158 -29.05 4.03 24.17
C PRO A 158 -30.05 3.64 23.07
N GLU A 159 -31.29 3.31 23.46
CA GLU A 159 -32.31 2.73 22.56
C GLU A 159 -32.52 3.53 21.27
N TRP A 160 -32.57 4.87 21.37
CA TRP A 160 -32.71 5.78 20.23
C TRP A 160 -31.51 5.82 19.27
N LEU A 161 -30.33 5.34 19.71
CA LEU A 161 -29.13 5.16 18.88
C LEU A 161 -28.82 3.68 18.58
N GLY A 162 -29.70 2.75 18.99
CA GLY A 162 -29.43 1.31 18.93
C GLY A 162 -29.06 0.82 17.53
N VAL A 163 -29.62 1.44 16.49
CA VAL A 163 -29.34 1.16 15.06
C VAL A 163 -27.87 1.34 14.69
N PHE A 164 -27.14 2.19 15.41
CA PHE A 164 -25.72 2.41 15.17
C PHE A 164 -24.80 1.48 15.98
N SER A 165 -25.32 0.53 16.75
CA SER A 165 -24.47 -0.39 17.54
C SER A 165 -23.67 -1.35 16.63
N GLY A 166 -22.60 -1.96 17.16
CA GLY A 166 -21.79 -2.90 16.38
C GLY A 166 -20.86 -2.20 15.39
N SER A 167 -20.79 -2.72 14.17
CA SER A 167 -19.90 -2.22 13.10
C SER A 167 -20.16 -0.76 12.76
N SER A 168 -21.41 -0.32 12.76
CA SER A 168 -21.76 1.07 12.49
C SER A 168 -21.09 2.01 13.51
N PHE A 169 -21.07 1.64 14.79
CA PHE A 169 -20.43 2.44 15.84
C PHE A 169 -18.92 2.49 15.64
N VAL A 170 -18.31 1.35 15.30
CA VAL A 170 -16.87 1.28 15.01
C VAL A 170 -16.50 2.16 13.82
N VAL A 171 -17.29 2.14 12.74
CA VAL A 171 -17.07 3.00 11.57
C VAL A 171 -17.26 4.48 11.92
N ILE A 172 -18.25 4.85 12.74
CA ILE A 172 -18.43 6.23 13.21
C ILE A 172 -17.18 6.71 13.97
N LEU A 173 -16.68 5.91 14.91
CA LEU A 173 -15.45 6.23 15.63
C LEU A 173 -14.24 6.30 14.69
N GLY A 174 -14.18 5.39 13.72
CA GLY A 174 -13.13 5.34 12.71
C GLY A 174 -13.13 6.57 11.80
N PHE A 175 -14.30 7.05 11.38
CA PHE A 175 -14.46 8.28 10.62
C PHE A 175 -13.93 9.49 11.41
N VAL A 176 -14.32 9.62 12.68
CA VAL A 176 -13.84 10.70 13.56
C VAL A 176 -12.33 10.61 13.78
N ALA A 177 -11.78 9.41 13.91
CA ALA A 177 -10.34 9.20 14.06
C ALA A 177 -9.56 9.43 12.75
N ALA A 178 -10.14 9.09 11.60
CA ALA A 178 -9.50 9.20 10.29
C ALA A 178 -9.21 10.65 9.92
N LEU A 179 -10.09 11.59 10.26
CA LEU A 179 -9.93 13.01 9.90
C LEU A 179 -8.63 13.64 10.47
N PRO A 180 -8.38 13.63 11.80
CA PRO A 180 -7.14 14.17 12.34
C PRO A 180 -5.91 13.36 11.91
N LEU A 181 -6.04 12.05 11.70
CA LEU A 181 -4.94 11.23 11.17
C LEU A 181 -4.58 11.59 9.73
N ALA A 182 -5.57 11.88 8.89
CA ALA A 182 -5.35 12.33 7.52
C ALA A 182 -4.67 13.70 7.51
N PHE A 183 -5.13 14.64 8.34
CA PHE A 183 -4.51 15.96 8.47
C PHE A 183 -3.05 15.87 8.95
N LEU A 184 -2.79 15.04 9.97
CA LEU A 184 -1.44 14.83 10.47
C LEU A 184 -0.54 14.21 9.40
N ALA A 185 -1.03 13.21 8.67
CA ALA A 185 -0.27 12.57 7.62
C ALA A 185 0.00 13.51 6.42
N ALA A 186 -0.98 14.33 6.01
CA ALA A 186 -0.79 15.37 4.98
C ALA A 186 0.33 16.35 5.34
N TRP A 187 0.54 16.61 6.64
CA TRP A 187 1.60 17.52 7.10
C TRP A 187 2.95 16.83 7.31
N VAL A 188 2.94 15.63 7.90
CA VAL A 188 4.17 14.92 8.32
C VAL A 188 4.80 14.12 7.18
N TRP A 189 4.00 13.62 6.25
CA TRP A 189 4.48 12.70 5.23
C TRP A 189 5.27 13.37 4.09
N PRO A 190 4.92 14.57 3.57
CA PRO A 190 5.70 15.18 2.48
C PRO A 190 7.19 15.36 2.81
N PRO A 191 7.59 15.84 4.01
CA PRO A 191 9.01 15.86 4.40
C PRO A 191 9.68 14.48 4.47
N ILE A 192 8.92 13.43 4.83
CA ILE A 192 9.42 12.04 4.81
C ILE A 192 9.64 11.59 3.37
N GLN A 193 8.68 11.87 2.48
CA GLN A 193 8.77 11.58 1.06
C GLN A 193 9.98 12.28 0.43
N ASP A 194 10.23 13.55 0.75
CA ASP A 194 11.41 14.29 0.28
C ASP A 194 12.71 13.63 0.74
N GLY A 195 12.77 13.16 1.99
CA GLY A 195 13.92 12.42 2.51
C GLY A 195 14.15 11.11 1.78
N ILE A 196 13.07 10.38 1.46
CA ILE A 196 13.11 9.15 0.66
C ILE A 196 13.65 9.46 -0.74
N THR A 197 13.12 10.49 -1.41
CA THR A 197 13.55 10.91 -2.75
C THR A 197 15.03 11.31 -2.79
N GLN A 198 15.50 12.05 -1.78
CA GLN A 198 16.92 12.43 -1.67
C GLN A 198 17.83 11.21 -1.48
N LEU A 199 17.41 10.25 -0.65
CA LEU A 199 18.14 9.00 -0.45
C LEU A 199 18.23 8.19 -1.75
N GLN A 200 17.15 8.13 -2.53
CA GLN A 200 17.13 7.48 -3.84
C GLN A 200 18.06 8.18 -4.83
N GLY A 201 18.02 9.51 -4.93
CA GLY A 201 18.94 10.27 -5.78
C GLY A 201 20.42 10.09 -5.38
N PHE A 202 20.69 9.99 -4.08
CA PHE A 202 22.02 9.68 -3.57
C PHE A 202 22.48 8.27 -3.99
N MET A 203 21.62 7.25 -3.85
CA MET A 203 21.94 5.89 -4.29
C MET A 203 22.17 5.81 -5.81
N ALA A 204 21.35 6.50 -6.60
CA ALA A 204 21.50 6.53 -8.07
C ALA A 204 22.80 7.21 -8.53
N SER A 205 23.26 8.25 -7.83
CA SER A 205 24.44 9.04 -8.22
C SER A 205 25.78 8.54 -7.65
N SER A 206 25.76 7.64 -6.66
CA SER A 206 26.95 7.23 -5.88
C SER A 206 27.70 5.99 -6.42
N GLY A 207 27.36 5.52 -7.63
CA GLY A 207 28.01 4.36 -8.25
C GLY A 207 27.96 3.10 -7.38
N THR A 208 29.09 2.42 -7.22
CA THR A 208 29.17 1.14 -6.46
C THR A 208 28.79 1.27 -4.98
N ILE A 209 29.03 2.43 -4.36
CA ILE A 209 28.61 2.69 -2.98
C ILE A 209 27.08 2.77 -2.91
N GLY A 210 26.46 3.42 -3.90
CA GLY A 210 25.01 3.51 -4.01
C GLY A 210 24.35 2.13 -4.12
N VAL A 211 24.89 1.25 -4.96
CA VAL A 211 24.44 -0.16 -5.06
C VAL A 211 24.58 -0.90 -3.74
N GLY A 212 25.69 -0.71 -3.01
CA GLY A 212 25.89 -1.32 -1.70
C GLY A 212 24.85 -0.88 -0.67
N ILE A 213 24.50 0.40 -0.66
CA ILE A 213 23.49 0.98 0.24
C ILE A 213 22.09 0.49 -0.14
N TYR A 214 21.77 0.46 -1.45
CA TYR A 214 20.52 -0.07 -1.97
C TYR A 214 20.28 -1.50 -1.45
N VAL A 215 21.23 -2.42 -1.70
CA VAL A 215 21.09 -3.83 -1.29
C VAL A 215 20.99 -3.98 0.23
N PHE A 216 21.73 -3.16 0.98
CA PHE A 216 21.67 -3.17 2.44
C PHE A 216 20.30 -2.73 2.97
N LEU A 217 19.79 -1.59 2.48
CA LEU A 217 18.51 -1.03 2.93
C LEU A 217 17.33 -1.89 2.49
N GLU A 218 17.35 -2.38 1.25
CA GLU A 218 16.33 -3.31 0.74
C GLU A 218 16.17 -4.51 1.68
N ARG A 219 17.28 -5.15 2.08
CA ARG A 219 17.24 -6.34 2.95
C ARG A 219 16.81 -6.07 4.39
N ILE A 220 17.29 -4.99 4.99
CA ILE A 220 17.00 -4.70 6.41
C ILE A 220 15.55 -4.19 6.60
N LEU A 221 14.94 -3.65 5.55
CA LEU A 221 13.58 -3.10 5.56
C LEU A 221 12.50 -4.12 5.12
N ILE A 222 12.86 -5.35 4.76
CA ILE A 222 11.89 -6.42 4.47
C ILE A 222 10.91 -6.62 5.63
N PRO A 223 11.35 -6.77 6.91
CA PRO A 223 10.43 -7.07 8.01
C PRO A 223 9.42 -5.97 8.31
N THR A 224 9.70 -4.72 7.89
CA THR A 224 8.82 -3.56 8.10
C THR A 224 7.94 -3.27 6.89
N GLY A 225 8.20 -3.89 5.73
CA GLY A 225 7.57 -3.52 4.46
C GLY A 225 8.13 -2.24 3.85
N LEU A 226 9.07 -1.54 4.51
CA LEU A 226 9.62 -0.28 3.98
C LEU A 226 10.54 -0.46 2.77
N HIS A 227 10.97 -1.70 2.50
CA HIS A 227 11.82 -2.03 1.35
C HIS A 227 11.18 -1.63 0.00
N HIS A 228 9.85 -1.54 -0.08
CA HIS A 228 9.15 -1.05 -1.27
C HIS A 228 9.57 0.37 -1.68
N PHE A 229 9.84 1.27 -0.72
CA PHE A 229 10.38 2.60 -1.02
C PHE A 229 11.81 2.59 -1.56
N ILE A 230 12.55 1.49 -1.34
CA ILE A 230 13.93 1.38 -1.82
C ILE A 230 13.93 0.88 -3.26
N TYR A 231 13.20 -0.19 -3.58
CA TYR A 231 13.25 -0.79 -4.91
C TYR A 231 12.27 -0.19 -5.92
N GLN A 232 11.04 0.18 -5.52
CA GLN A 232 10.01 0.56 -6.50
C GLN A 232 10.45 1.73 -7.38
N PRO A 233 11.10 2.80 -6.88
CA PRO A 233 11.50 3.91 -7.75
C PRO A 233 12.68 3.58 -8.65
N PHE A 234 13.44 2.51 -8.37
CA PHE A 234 14.53 2.03 -9.23
C PHE A 234 14.01 1.10 -10.31
N ASP A 235 13.07 0.21 -9.96
CA ASP A 235 12.54 -0.81 -10.87
C ASP A 235 11.39 -0.29 -11.74
N LEU A 236 10.56 0.61 -11.19
CA LEU A 236 9.29 1.05 -11.78
C LEU A 236 9.15 2.58 -11.82
N GLY A 237 10.13 3.32 -11.32
CA GLY A 237 10.06 4.77 -11.19
C GLY A 237 11.23 5.50 -11.82
N PRO A 238 11.25 6.83 -11.69
CA PRO A 238 12.18 7.69 -12.42
C PRO A 238 13.61 7.70 -11.84
N ALA A 239 13.93 6.89 -10.82
CA ALA A 239 15.22 6.98 -10.13
C ALA A 239 16.40 6.55 -11.02
N VAL A 240 16.16 5.65 -11.99
CA VAL A 240 17.18 5.23 -12.97
C VAL A 240 16.61 4.88 -14.34
N VAL A 241 15.32 4.56 -14.43
CA VAL A 241 14.63 4.36 -15.71
C VAL A 241 13.95 5.68 -16.06
N GLN A 242 14.29 6.30 -17.19
CA GLN A 242 13.39 7.31 -17.76
C GLN A 242 12.11 6.56 -18.08
N GLY A 243 11.01 6.85 -17.38
CA GLY A 243 9.73 6.16 -17.60
C GLY A 243 9.49 6.02 -19.10
N GLU A 244 9.44 4.78 -19.59
CA GLU A 244 8.93 4.58 -20.92
C GLU A 244 7.44 4.96 -20.88
N PRO A 245 6.96 5.72 -21.89
CA PRO A 245 5.60 6.26 -21.91
C PRO A 245 4.51 5.19 -21.89
#